data_AF-A0AA41RU13-F1
#
_entry.id   AF-A0AA41RU13-F1
#
_cell.length_a   1.000
_cell.length_b   1.000
_cell.length_c   1.000
_cell.angle_alpha   90.00
_cell.angle_beta   90.00
_cell.angle_gamma   90.00
#
_symmetry.space_group_name_H-M   'P 1'
#
loop_
_entity.id
_entity.type
_entity.pdbx_description
1 polymer ?
#
loop_
_entity_poly.entity_id
_entity_poly.type
_entity_poly.pdbx_seq_one_letter_code
_entity_poly.pdbx_strand_id
1 'polypeptide(L)'
;MIDIIPNLPTASKMRGNCDIHVLFVKAASKIPSEEKVKFAYSLNIRNQLKPALPSGYWGNSCVAMYVQLTVQELLQQTIWETAELISKSKRNATDEYVRSFIDFQELHYADGITAGKGVSGFTDWRHLGHSTVDFGWGGPVTVLPFSRNLLGSVEPCFFLPYSSAVHGGKKDGFKVLVSLPETAIVDFRVEMARFGSKL
;
A
#
# COMPACT_ATOMS: atom_id res chain seq x y z
N MET A 1 -13.23 -0.30 -11.35
CA MET A 1 -12.65 0.94 -10.81
C MET A 1 -13.70 1.53 -9.88
N ILE A 2 -13.46 1.51 -8.58
CA ILE A 2 -14.40 2.03 -7.58
C ILE A 2 -13.75 3.28 -7.02
N ASP A 3 -14.24 4.45 -7.43
CA ASP A 3 -13.89 5.72 -6.78
C ASP A 3 -14.61 5.76 -5.42
N ILE A 4 -13.87 5.62 -4.33
CA ILE A 4 -14.40 5.76 -2.98
C ILE A 4 -14.02 7.14 -2.45
N ILE A 5 -14.99 8.07 -2.42
CA ILE A 5 -14.96 9.40 -1.78
C ILE A 5 -16.42 9.68 -1.34
N PRO A 6 -16.73 10.22 -0.11
CA PRO A 6 -16.07 11.35 0.51
C PRO A 6 -15.80 11.33 2.03
N ASN A 7 -14.84 12.19 2.41
CA ASN A 7 -14.56 12.76 3.74
C ASN A 7 -13.62 11.93 4.61
N LEU A 8 -12.33 12.24 4.45
CA LEU A 8 -11.28 11.69 5.28
C LEU A 8 -10.53 12.86 5.94
N PRO A 9 -10.25 12.83 7.26
CA PRO A 9 -9.51 13.87 7.97
C PRO A 9 -8.01 13.87 7.61
N THR A 10 -7.30 14.90 8.04
CA THR A 10 -5.93 15.25 7.66
C THR A 10 -4.90 14.11 7.63
N ALA A 11 -4.00 14.21 6.64
CA ALA A 11 -3.04 13.20 6.19
C ALA A 11 -2.09 12.61 7.25
N SER A 12 -1.90 13.24 8.41
CA SER A 12 -0.95 12.77 9.43
C SER A 12 -1.47 11.57 10.23
N LYS A 13 -2.80 11.48 10.44
CA LYS A 13 -3.48 10.45 11.24
C LYS A 13 -3.96 9.25 10.41
N MET A 14 -4.02 9.42 9.08
CA MET A 14 -4.49 8.42 8.12
C MET A 14 -3.41 7.50 7.54
N ARG A 15 -2.13 7.76 7.85
CA ARG A 15 -0.98 7.07 7.23
C ARG A 15 -0.94 5.54 7.38
N GLY A 16 -1.79 4.95 8.23
CA GLY A 16 -1.93 3.50 8.37
C GLY A 16 -3.36 2.94 8.20
N ASN A 17 -4.42 3.76 8.24
CA ASN A 17 -5.78 3.23 8.38
C ASN A 17 -6.40 2.70 7.08
N CYS A 18 -6.04 3.26 5.91
CA CYS A 18 -6.60 2.79 4.64
C CYS A 18 -5.99 1.47 4.15
N ASP A 19 -4.71 1.20 4.47
CA ASP A 19 -4.04 -0.07 4.20
C ASP A 19 -4.80 -1.25 4.84
N ILE A 20 -5.28 -1.00 6.05
CA ILE A 20 -5.80 -2.04 6.95
C ILE A 20 -7.23 -2.42 6.57
N HIS A 21 -8.06 -1.46 6.17
CA HIS A 21 -9.45 -1.75 5.80
C HIS A 21 -9.59 -2.64 4.56
N VAL A 22 -8.73 -2.50 3.56
CA VAL A 22 -8.76 -3.35 2.36
C VAL A 22 -8.60 -4.83 2.72
N LEU A 23 -7.71 -5.12 3.67
CA LEU A 23 -7.43 -6.48 4.09
C LEU A 23 -8.43 -6.99 5.12
N PHE A 24 -8.97 -6.13 5.99
CA PHE A 24 -10.09 -6.47 6.88
C PHE A 24 -11.31 -6.94 6.11
N VAL A 25 -11.68 -6.24 5.04
CA VAL A 25 -12.79 -6.66 4.20
C VAL A 25 -12.46 -7.99 3.51
N LYS A 26 -11.26 -8.14 2.96
CA LYS A 26 -10.85 -9.39 2.33
C LYS A 26 -10.89 -10.57 3.31
N ALA A 27 -10.42 -10.37 4.54
CA ALA A 27 -10.46 -11.36 5.61
C ALA A 27 -11.90 -11.69 6.03
N ALA A 28 -12.81 -10.73 6.00
CA ALA A 28 -14.24 -10.96 6.21
C ALA A 28 -14.91 -11.72 5.04
N SER A 29 -14.32 -11.73 3.86
CA SER A 29 -14.82 -12.44 2.67
C SER A 29 -14.37 -13.91 2.63
N LYS A 30 -14.96 -14.77 3.49
CA LYS A 30 -14.94 -16.24 3.37
C LYS A 30 -13.56 -16.92 3.29
N ILE A 31 -12.51 -16.29 3.81
CA ILE A 31 -11.19 -16.94 3.97
C ILE A 31 -11.18 -17.73 5.29
N PRO A 32 -10.62 -18.95 5.35
CA PRO A 32 -10.50 -19.71 6.59
C PRO A 32 -9.80 -18.94 7.70
N SER A 33 -10.23 -19.10 8.95
CA SER A 33 -9.72 -18.36 10.12
C SER A 33 -8.21 -18.50 10.32
N GLU A 34 -7.66 -19.69 10.06
CA GLU A 34 -6.24 -20.01 10.20
C GLU A 34 -5.38 -19.63 8.99
N GLU A 35 -6.00 -19.19 7.89
CA GLU A 35 -5.25 -18.82 6.69
C GLU A 35 -4.37 -17.59 7.00
N LYS A 36 -3.10 -17.66 6.57
CA LYS A 36 -2.17 -16.55 6.73
C LYS A 36 -2.39 -15.51 5.64
N VAL A 37 -2.66 -14.29 6.06
CA VAL A 37 -2.77 -13.12 5.19
C VAL A 37 -1.55 -12.20 5.38
N LYS A 38 -1.13 -11.55 4.30
CA LYS A 38 0.07 -10.71 4.29
C LYS A 38 -0.20 -9.31 3.75
N PHE A 39 0.24 -8.31 4.50
CA PHE A 39 0.37 -6.93 4.05
C PHE A 39 1.77 -6.76 3.46
N ALA A 40 1.90 -6.74 2.14
CA ALA A 40 3.18 -6.48 1.49
C ALA A 40 3.26 -5.02 1.05
N TYR A 41 4.35 -4.33 1.34
CA TYR A 41 4.55 -2.95 0.91
C TYR A 41 6.02 -2.67 0.61
N SER A 42 6.25 -1.66 -0.23
CA SER A 42 7.59 -1.24 -0.61
C SER A 42 8.05 -0.08 0.27
N LEU A 43 9.25 -0.18 0.83
CA LEU A 43 9.86 0.87 1.64
C LEU A 43 11.01 1.52 0.87
N ASN A 44 11.04 2.86 0.81
CA ASN A 44 12.19 3.61 0.29
C ASN A 44 13.38 3.45 1.26
N ILE A 45 14.52 2.99 0.74
CA ILE A 45 15.75 2.70 1.51
C ILE A 45 16.90 3.69 1.31
N ARG A 46 16.67 4.78 0.55
CA ARG A 46 17.74 5.72 0.17
C ARG A 46 18.52 6.28 1.36
N ASN A 47 17.81 6.58 2.45
CA ASN A 47 18.38 7.17 3.66
C ASN A 47 18.73 6.13 4.73
N GLN A 48 18.33 4.87 4.52
CA GLN A 48 18.56 3.76 5.43
C GLN A 48 19.94 3.16 5.23
N LEU A 49 20.41 3.16 3.98
CA LEU A 49 21.75 2.70 3.62
C LEU A 49 22.83 3.63 4.20
N LYS A 50 23.98 3.04 4.56
CA LYS A 50 25.17 3.74 5.05
C LYS A 50 26.39 3.42 4.17
N PRO A 51 26.90 4.35 3.36
CA PRO A 51 26.41 5.71 3.14
C PRO A 51 25.04 5.75 2.44
N ALA A 52 24.30 6.84 2.65
CA ALA A 52 23.01 7.05 1.98
C ALA A 52 23.18 7.12 0.46
N LEU A 53 22.16 6.71 -0.29
CA LEU A 53 22.17 6.80 -1.74
C LEU A 53 22.17 8.26 -2.18
N PRO A 54 22.93 8.63 -3.23
CA PRO A 54 22.97 9.99 -3.71
C PRO A 54 21.60 10.39 -4.30
N SER A 55 21.27 11.68 -4.23
CA SER A 55 20.00 12.22 -4.74
C SER A 55 19.77 11.91 -6.21
N GLY A 56 20.84 11.85 -7.01
CA GLY A 56 20.81 11.52 -8.44
C GLY A 56 20.68 10.03 -8.78
N TYR A 57 20.68 9.12 -7.79
CA TYR A 57 20.52 7.69 -8.06
C TYR A 57 19.12 7.41 -8.63
N TRP A 58 19.05 6.91 -9.85
CA TRP A 58 17.78 6.70 -10.56
C TRP A 58 17.35 5.23 -10.66
N GLY A 59 18.12 4.31 -10.05
CA GLY A 59 17.76 2.90 -9.95
C GLY A 59 16.69 2.62 -8.90
N ASN A 60 16.24 1.36 -8.84
CA ASN A 60 15.36 0.89 -7.78
C ASN A 60 16.06 1.05 -6.42
N SER A 61 15.36 1.67 -5.48
CA SER A 61 15.89 2.00 -4.15
C SER A 61 14.85 1.69 -3.08
N CYS A 62 14.23 0.53 -3.20
CA CYS A 62 13.20 0.08 -2.28
C CYS A 62 13.32 -1.40 -1.98
N VAL A 63 12.86 -1.80 -0.80
CA VAL A 63 12.78 -3.20 -0.37
C VAL A 63 11.33 -3.56 -0.08
N ALA A 64 10.97 -4.82 -0.32
CA ALA A 64 9.68 -5.35 0.07
C ALA A 64 9.71 -5.71 1.56
N MET A 65 8.75 -5.20 2.31
CA MET A 65 8.48 -5.58 3.69
C MET A 65 7.11 -6.20 3.78
N TYR A 66 6.90 -7.05 4.78
CA TYR A 66 5.58 -7.61 5.04
C TYR A 66 5.23 -7.69 6.52
N VAL A 67 3.94 -7.67 6.79
CA VAL A 67 3.32 -8.10 8.06
C VAL A 67 2.46 -9.31 7.74
N GLN A 68 2.57 -10.36 8.55
CA GLN A 68 1.79 -11.58 8.40
C GLN A 68 0.94 -11.80 9.65
N LEU A 69 -0.33 -12.14 9.44
CA LEU A 69 -1.30 -12.45 10.47
C LEU A 69 -2.18 -13.62 9.98
N THR A 70 -2.85 -14.32 10.89
CA THR A 70 -4.01 -15.14 10.50
C THR A 70 -5.23 -14.26 10.24
N VAL A 71 -6.21 -14.77 9.49
CA VAL A 71 -7.52 -14.10 9.33
C VAL A 71 -8.15 -13.84 10.69
N GLN A 72 -8.08 -14.81 11.60
CA GLN A 72 -8.61 -14.67 12.95
C GLN A 72 -7.93 -13.54 13.72
N GLU A 73 -6.60 -13.51 13.75
CA GLU A 73 -5.83 -12.46 14.43
C GLU A 73 -6.20 -11.08 13.86
N LEU A 74 -6.28 -10.97 12.53
CA LEU A 74 -6.64 -9.72 11.88
C LEU A 74 -8.05 -9.27 12.27
N LEU A 75 -9.05 -10.15 12.24
CA LEU A 75 -10.44 -9.82 12.59
C LEU A 75 -10.63 -9.51 14.08
N GLN A 76 -9.78 -10.04 14.95
CA GLN A 76 -9.81 -9.77 16.40
C GLN A 76 -9.07 -8.49 16.79
N GLN A 77 -8.10 -8.05 15.99
CA GLN A 77 -7.36 -6.82 16.22
C GLN A 77 -8.21 -5.58 15.92
N THR A 78 -7.91 -4.51 16.62
CA THR A 78 -8.30 -3.16 16.22
C THR A 78 -7.41 -2.67 15.08
N ILE A 79 -7.91 -1.71 14.31
CA ILE A 79 -7.13 -1.07 13.25
C ILE A 79 -5.80 -0.49 13.73
N TRP A 80 -5.76 0.00 14.98
CA TRP A 80 -4.56 0.59 15.56
C TRP A 80 -3.48 -0.46 15.83
N GLU A 81 -3.85 -1.64 16.33
CA GLU A 81 -2.91 -2.74 16.59
C GLU A 81 -2.27 -3.21 15.28
N THR A 82 -3.05 -3.38 14.22
CA THR A 82 -2.49 -3.71 12.90
C THR A 82 -1.60 -2.59 12.36
N ALA A 83 -1.95 -1.32 12.58
CA ALA A 83 -1.12 -0.17 12.18
C ALA A 83 0.21 -0.15 12.94
N GLU A 84 0.21 -0.52 14.22
CA GLU A 84 1.40 -0.64 15.04
C GLU A 84 2.32 -1.75 14.55
N LEU A 85 1.78 -2.90 14.14
CA LEU A 85 2.55 -3.98 13.52
C LEU A 85 3.24 -3.53 12.22
N ILE A 86 2.53 -2.80 11.36
CA ILE A 86 3.10 -2.22 10.14
C ILE A 86 4.21 -1.20 10.49
N SER A 87 3.97 -0.34 11.46
CA SER A 87 4.93 0.66 11.94
C SER A 87 6.20 -0.01 12.49
N LYS A 88 6.05 -1.05 13.30
CA LYS A 88 7.16 -1.85 13.84
C LYS A 88 7.93 -2.55 12.73
N SER A 89 7.25 -3.18 11.77
CA SER A 89 7.89 -3.81 10.62
C SER A 89 8.70 -2.79 9.79
N LYS A 90 8.17 -1.58 9.54
CA LYS A 90 8.92 -0.52 8.85
C LYS A 90 10.19 -0.09 9.60
N ARG A 91 10.19 -0.06 10.93
CA ARG A 91 11.37 0.28 11.75
C ARG A 91 12.47 -0.79 11.69
N ASN A 92 12.13 -2.03 11.38
CA ASN A 92 13.09 -3.14 11.27
C ASN A 92 13.93 -3.08 9.99
N ALA A 93 13.56 -2.25 9.01
CA ALA A 93 14.32 -2.08 7.76
C ALA A 93 15.57 -1.19 7.97
N THR A 94 16.51 -1.68 8.77
CA THR A 94 17.81 -1.06 9.05
C THR A 94 18.78 -1.22 7.88
N ASP A 95 19.94 -0.54 7.90
CA ASP A 95 21.02 -0.75 6.91
C ASP A 95 21.42 -2.24 6.82
N GLU A 96 21.61 -2.89 7.97
CA GLU A 96 21.94 -4.30 8.06
C GLU A 96 20.86 -5.19 7.45
N TYR A 97 19.58 -4.93 7.75
CA TYR A 97 18.47 -5.66 7.14
C TYR A 97 18.47 -5.51 5.61
N VAL A 98 18.69 -4.29 5.10
CA VAL A 98 18.70 -4.03 3.66
C VAL A 98 19.85 -4.78 2.97
N ARG A 99 21.04 -4.81 3.58
CA ARG A 99 22.19 -5.57 3.06
C ARG A 99 21.91 -7.08 3.07
N SER A 100 21.40 -7.59 4.19
CA SER A 100 21.00 -8.99 4.29
C SER A 100 19.92 -9.36 3.27
N PHE A 101 18.97 -8.45 3.00
CA PHE A 101 17.95 -8.65 1.96
C PHE A 101 18.57 -8.72 0.57
N ILE A 102 19.58 -7.89 0.27
CA ILE A 102 20.31 -7.95 -1.01
C ILE A 102 21.02 -9.29 -1.15
N ASP A 103 21.77 -9.72 -0.12
CA ASP A 103 22.47 -11.02 -0.12
C ASP A 103 21.49 -12.18 -0.32
N PHE A 104 20.34 -12.14 0.36
CA PHE A 104 19.28 -13.13 0.19
C PHE A 104 18.74 -13.16 -1.24
N GLN A 105 18.51 -12.00 -1.86
CA GLN A 105 18.03 -11.92 -3.24
C GLN A 105 19.07 -12.39 -4.25
N GLU A 106 20.37 -12.16 -4.02
CA GLU A 106 21.43 -12.71 -4.86
C GLU A 106 21.48 -14.24 -4.80
N LEU A 107 21.39 -14.81 -3.60
CA LEU A 107 21.40 -16.27 -3.40
C LEU A 107 20.17 -16.96 -4.02
N HIS A 108 19.01 -16.31 -3.95
CA HIS A 108 17.72 -16.85 -4.39
C HIS A 108 17.22 -16.27 -5.71
N TYR A 109 18.10 -15.65 -6.51
CA TYR A 109 17.71 -14.97 -7.75
C TYR A 109 16.89 -15.87 -8.70
N ALA A 110 17.28 -17.14 -8.82
CA ALA A 110 16.62 -18.12 -9.69
C ALA A 110 15.22 -18.54 -9.20
N ASP A 111 14.94 -18.41 -7.90
CA ASP A 111 13.64 -18.77 -7.31
C ASP A 111 12.57 -17.71 -7.60
N GLY A 112 13.01 -16.50 -7.96
CA GLY A 112 12.15 -15.34 -8.19
C GLY A 112 11.54 -14.79 -6.90
N ILE A 113 10.75 -13.71 -7.04
CA ILE A 113 10.10 -13.05 -5.91
C ILE A 113 8.65 -13.52 -5.83
N THR A 114 8.31 -14.23 -4.75
CA THR A 114 6.93 -14.58 -4.42
C THR A 114 6.61 -14.25 -2.97
N ALA A 115 5.45 -13.64 -2.74
CA ALA A 115 4.91 -13.46 -1.40
C ALA A 115 3.96 -14.60 -1.01
N GLY A 116 3.78 -15.61 -1.88
CA GLY A 116 2.87 -16.73 -1.68
C GLY A 116 1.40 -16.36 -1.90
N LYS A 117 0.49 -17.13 -1.30
CA LYS A 117 -0.96 -16.85 -1.31
C LYS A 117 -1.34 -15.87 -0.20
N GLY A 118 -2.53 -15.27 -0.31
CA GLY A 118 -3.10 -14.40 0.72
C GLY A 118 -2.45 -13.03 0.84
N VAL A 119 -1.78 -12.55 -0.21
CA VAL A 119 -1.00 -11.30 -0.18
C VAL A 119 -1.80 -10.15 -0.76
N SER A 120 -1.90 -9.04 -0.03
CA SER A 120 -2.31 -7.75 -0.61
C SER A 120 -1.11 -6.83 -0.66
N GLY A 121 -0.80 -6.35 -1.87
CA GLY A 121 0.33 -5.48 -2.14
C GLY A 121 -0.09 -4.01 -2.07
N PHE A 122 0.61 -3.20 -1.28
CA PHE A 122 0.36 -1.78 -1.12
C PHE A 122 1.51 -0.96 -1.70
N THR A 123 1.18 0.09 -2.45
CA THR A 123 2.16 1.04 -2.97
C THR A 123 1.64 2.46 -2.90
N ASP A 124 2.53 3.37 -2.55
CA ASP A 124 2.21 4.78 -2.36
C ASP A 124 2.79 5.61 -3.50
N TRP A 125 1.92 6.06 -4.39
CA TRP A 125 2.28 6.87 -5.54
C TRP A 125 2.11 8.37 -5.27
N ARG A 126 1.58 8.77 -4.10
CA ARG A 126 1.32 10.18 -3.76
C ARG A 126 2.55 11.07 -3.82
N HIS A 127 3.74 10.48 -3.68
CA HIS A 127 5.00 11.18 -3.59
C HIS A 127 5.89 11.05 -4.84
N LEU A 128 5.39 10.46 -5.92
CA LEU A 128 6.17 10.26 -7.15
C LEU A 128 6.24 11.51 -8.06
N GLY A 129 5.48 12.56 -7.77
CA GLY A 129 5.48 13.80 -8.57
C GLY A 129 4.78 13.69 -9.94
N HIS A 130 4.27 12.51 -10.31
CA HIS A 130 3.57 12.29 -11.58
C HIS A 130 2.36 13.21 -11.76
N SER A 131 1.68 13.59 -10.67
CA SER A 131 0.48 14.43 -10.70
C SER A 131 0.77 15.92 -10.89
N THR A 132 2.04 16.34 -10.82
CA THR A 132 2.46 17.74 -10.93
C THR A 132 3.22 18.04 -12.22
N VAL A 133 3.35 17.06 -13.12
CA VAL A 133 4.02 17.24 -14.41
C VAL A 133 3.17 18.12 -15.32
N ASP A 134 3.72 19.21 -15.83
CA ASP A 134 3.07 20.12 -16.76
C ASP A 134 4.01 20.42 -17.94
N PHE A 135 3.56 20.11 -19.15
CA PHE A 135 4.31 20.34 -20.39
C PHE A 135 3.85 21.60 -21.15
N GLY A 136 2.99 22.42 -20.54
CA GLY A 136 2.42 23.65 -21.13
C GLY A 136 0.91 23.62 -21.35
N TRP A 137 0.24 22.51 -20.99
CA TRP A 137 -1.21 22.33 -21.15
C TRP A 137 -1.94 22.13 -19.82
N GLY A 138 -1.25 22.32 -18.69
CA GLY A 138 -1.73 21.97 -17.36
C GLY A 138 -1.33 20.55 -16.95
N GLY A 139 -1.42 20.29 -15.64
CA GLY A 139 -1.12 18.99 -15.06
C GLY A 139 -2.13 17.89 -15.46
N PRO A 140 -1.80 16.60 -15.22
CA PRO A 140 -2.68 15.51 -15.57
C PRO A 140 -3.96 15.51 -14.73
N VAL A 141 -5.12 15.37 -15.38
CA VAL A 141 -6.42 15.26 -14.71
C VAL A 141 -6.54 13.97 -13.89
N THR A 142 -5.94 12.88 -14.37
CA THR A 142 -5.92 11.59 -13.67
C THR A 142 -4.72 10.78 -14.13
N VAL A 143 -4.08 10.10 -13.19
CA VAL A 143 -3.03 9.12 -13.44
C VAL A 143 -3.42 7.85 -12.71
N LEU A 144 -3.44 6.74 -13.44
CA LEU A 144 -3.82 5.45 -12.92
C LEU A 144 -2.76 4.42 -13.29
N PRO A 145 -2.32 3.59 -12.33
CA PRO A 145 -1.44 2.49 -12.61
C PRO A 145 -2.20 1.39 -13.34
N PHE A 146 -1.59 0.85 -14.40
CA PHE A 146 -2.10 -0.30 -15.15
C PHE A 146 -1.28 -1.54 -14.84
N SER A 147 -1.24 -1.94 -13.56
CA SER A 147 -0.62 -3.20 -13.15
C SER A 147 -1.56 -3.99 -12.24
N ARG A 148 -1.61 -5.31 -12.48
CA ARG A 148 -2.26 -6.29 -11.61
C ARG A 148 -1.29 -7.01 -10.69
N ASN A 149 0.01 -6.93 -10.97
CA ASN A 149 1.05 -7.60 -10.18
C ASN A 149 1.87 -6.57 -9.41
N LEU A 150 1.93 -6.70 -8.09
CA LEU A 150 2.70 -5.82 -7.22
C LEU A 150 3.24 -6.62 -6.04
N LEU A 151 4.57 -6.66 -5.88
CA LEU A 151 5.22 -7.32 -4.74
C LEU A 151 4.76 -8.79 -4.54
N GLY A 152 4.56 -9.52 -5.64
CA GLY A 152 4.07 -10.90 -5.59
C GLY A 152 2.56 -11.05 -5.28
N SER A 153 1.81 -9.95 -5.23
CA SER A 153 0.35 -9.92 -5.10
C SER A 153 -0.32 -9.69 -6.45
N VAL A 154 -1.48 -10.33 -6.66
CA VAL A 154 -2.41 -10.09 -7.78
C VAL A 154 -3.53 -9.10 -7.42
N GLU A 155 -3.50 -8.57 -6.20
CA GLU A 155 -4.49 -7.65 -5.63
C GLU A 155 -3.78 -6.39 -5.11
N PRO A 156 -3.30 -5.54 -6.03
CA PRO A 156 -2.63 -4.31 -5.64
C PRO A 156 -3.62 -3.27 -5.11
N CYS A 157 -3.14 -2.52 -4.14
CA CYS A 157 -3.75 -1.33 -3.57
C CYS A 157 -2.80 -0.15 -3.79
N PHE A 158 -3.25 0.84 -4.55
CA PHE A 158 -2.48 2.03 -4.87
C PHE A 158 -3.05 3.26 -4.15
N PHE A 159 -2.18 3.99 -3.45
CA PHE A 159 -2.51 5.34 -2.99
C PHE A 159 -2.13 6.36 -4.05
N LEU A 160 -3.11 7.12 -4.52
CA LEU A 160 -2.95 8.08 -5.59
C LEU A 160 -3.26 9.49 -5.08
N PRO A 161 -2.49 10.50 -5.48
CA PRO A 161 -2.80 11.88 -5.13
C PRO A 161 -4.07 12.34 -5.86
N TYR A 162 -4.74 13.36 -5.34
CA TYR A 162 -5.69 14.11 -6.17
C TYR A 162 -4.94 14.90 -7.24
N SER A 163 -5.56 15.03 -8.41
CA SER A 163 -5.01 15.88 -9.47
C SER A 163 -5.02 17.34 -9.04
N SER A 164 -3.90 18.01 -9.23
CA SER A 164 -3.77 19.46 -9.05
C SER A 164 -4.41 20.27 -10.19
N ALA A 165 -4.76 19.62 -11.31
CA ALA A 165 -5.39 20.28 -12.46
C ALA A 165 -6.87 20.61 -12.21
N VAL A 166 -7.52 19.94 -11.27
CA VAL A 166 -8.93 20.17 -10.93
C VAL A 166 -9.03 21.36 -9.96
N HIS A 167 -9.44 22.52 -10.49
CA HIS A 167 -9.72 23.71 -9.69
C HIS A 167 -10.86 23.42 -8.70
N GLY A 168 -10.63 23.69 -7.41
CA GLY A 168 -11.61 23.39 -6.34
C GLY A 168 -11.66 21.93 -5.86
N GLY A 169 -10.77 21.06 -6.36
CA GLY A 169 -10.65 19.68 -5.88
C GLY A 169 -10.19 19.58 -4.42
N LYS A 170 -10.57 18.50 -3.73
CA LYS A 170 -10.15 18.20 -2.35
C LYS A 170 -8.62 18.13 -2.27
N LYS A 171 -7.99 19.11 -1.62
CA LYS A 171 -6.52 19.18 -1.48
C LYS A 171 -5.97 18.30 -0.36
N ASP A 172 -6.79 17.94 0.63
CA ASP A 172 -6.32 17.30 1.87
C ASP A 172 -6.51 15.77 1.94
N GLY A 173 -6.68 15.09 0.80
CA GLY A 173 -6.90 13.64 0.77
C GLY A 173 -6.11 12.92 -0.31
N PHE A 174 -6.44 11.64 -0.49
CA PHE A 174 -5.92 10.80 -1.57
C PHE A 174 -7.03 9.86 -2.08
N LYS A 175 -6.79 9.27 -3.25
CA LYS A 175 -7.62 8.19 -3.81
C LYS A 175 -6.97 6.85 -3.50
N VAL A 176 -7.79 5.81 -3.37
CA VAL A 176 -7.33 4.43 -3.23
C VAL A 176 -7.86 3.63 -4.42
N LEU A 177 -6.95 3.09 -5.23
CA LEU A 177 -7.31 2.17 -6.30
C LEU A 177 -7.01 0.74 -5.82
N VAL A 178 -8.06 -0.06 -5.67
CA VAL A 178 -7.97 -1.44 -5.17
C VAL A 178 -8.43 -2.42 -6.24
N SER A 179 -7.70 -3.52 -6.40
CA SER A 179 -8.15 -4.69 -7.16
C SER A 179 -8.60 -5.79 -6.21
N LEU A 180 -9.82 -6.30 -6.38
CA LEU A 180 -10.43 -7.31 -5.53
C LEU A 180 -11.15 -8.35 -6.39
N PRO A 181 -11.33 -9.60 -5.91
CA PRO A 181 -12.27 -10.54 -6.50
C PRO A 181 -13.68 -9.95 -6.56
N GLU A 182 -14.42 -10.24 -7.64
CA GLU A 182 -15.78 -9.71 -7.84
C GLU A 182 -16.71 -10.03 -6.66
N THR A 183 -16.55 -11.23 -6.10
CA THR A 183 -17.33 -11.71 -4.94
C THR A 183 -17.13 -10.88 -3.67
N ALA A 184 -16.00 -10.16 -3.55
CA ALA A 184 -15.70 -9.32 -2.39
C ALA A 184 -16.10 -7.84 -2.56
N ILE A 185 -16.49 -7.43 -3.78
CA ILE A 185 -16.74 -6.01 -4.10
C ILE A 185 -17.91 -5.44 -3.31
N VAL A 186 -18.99 -6.20 -3.15
CA VAL A 186 -20.21 -5.72 -2.46
C VAL A 186 -19.92 -5.48 -0.98
N ASP A 187 -19.33 -6.47 -0.30
CA ASP A 187 -18.95 -6.37 1.11
C ASP A 187 -17.95 -5.24 1.34
N PHE A 188 -16.97 -5.09 0.42
CA PHE A 188 -16.01 -3.99 0.45
C PHE A 188 -16.68 -2.62 0.43
N ARG A 189 -17.66 -2.41 -0.44
CA ARG A 189 -18.38 -1.14 -0.52
C ARG A 189 -19.14 -0.85 0.76
N VAL A 190 -19.79 -1.85 1.36
CA VAL A 190 -20.53 -1.70 2.62
C VAL A 190 -19.59 -1.28 3.75
N GLU A 191 -18.47 -1.97 3.90
CA GLU A 191 -17.50 -1.66 4.95
C GLU A 191 -16.83 -0.30 4.76
N MET A 192 -16.47 0.06 3.53
CA MET A 192 -15.89 1.37 3.25
C MET A 192 -16.89 2.52 3.49
N ALA A 193 -18.19 2.30 3.25
CA ALA A 193 -19.23 3.26 3.61
C ALA A 193 -19.36 3.42 5.14
N ARG A 194 -19.31 2.31 5.89
CA ARG A 194 -19.31 2.33 7.36
C ARG A 194 -18.10 3.07 7.90
N PHE A 195 -16.91 2.86 7.33
CA PHE A 195 -15.70 3.57 7.71
C PHE A 195 -15.83 5.08 7.48
N GLY A 196 -16.30 5.49 6.30
CA GLY A 196 -16.50 6.91 5.98
C GLY A 196 -17.50 7.62 6.89
N SER A 197 -18.52 6.91 7.41
CA SER A 197 -19.49 7.48 8.36
C SER A 197 -18.98 7.67 9.79
N LYS A 198 -17.84 7.05 10.14
CA LYS A 198 -17.25 7.09 11.49
C LYS A 198 -16.11 8.12 11.62
N LEU A 199 -15.79 8.82 10.54
CA LEU A 199 -14.77 9.87 10.45
C LEU A 199 -15.40 11.26 10.43
#